data_AF-A0A7V9ZP12-F1
#
_entry.id   AF-A0A7V9ZP12-F1
#
_cell.length_a   1.000
_cell.length_b   1.000
_cell.length_c   1.000
_cell.angle_alpha   90.00
_cell.angle_beta   90.00
_cell.angle_gamma   90.00
#
_symmetry.space_group_name_H-M   'P 1'
#
loop_
_entity.id
_entity.type
_entity.pdbx_description
1 polymer ?
#
loop_
_entity_poly.entity_id
_entity_poly.type
_entity_poly.pdbx_seq_one_letter_code
_entity_poly.pdbx_strand_id
1 'polypeptide(L)'
;MITKHFHHALILILLLFTTSLAQTPIVPPLTDEQRKGQQELKGKALSLLEDVIKDSESFKSAENRIRVRATAANILWPHDEARARILFKEAMASLADLLNNQETGDAPPDNPRMYEGPRSLRRELLQMLGQRDARLAREFMRATRPPSSQPNSRRDGLPDQQIEINLAVQIAETDPKQALEIAEESLARGLSYELPQLLSALREKDPEGAAKLASEMMAKIRTEKLESSHVARQVAVTLLREAAQTPDDEGKNAKSTTLLLDQSTLRELADMLLREALRPASTSPELLGSLQEMLPIIEKYASPSRLAQLRRAMEPQKGATTRGADDNSVDVANNNTVDVTDLSNAEMSKYGTMVEKGTIDELLEAAPKAPEGMREMLYQRAVGKMMEEGDTERARQHIKERIKDPEQRKQMLAQLDEMAAIKAAEQGKIEQTRKHLATLRTNEERMMVLAQLATGAAAKGDKKVALQLLDEARGMIGGRAKNFTQLGAQLSVARAYAHLDASRSLAILEPVVDQLNELLAAAVVLGGFITEEFVRDDEITMEPLTMISNELIGSVSTDINALARADFDRTKALADRFLRDEIRIIARLLLAQSILSPQTVIPKRVSVISGSSSTMSINTEP
;
A
#
# COMPACT_ATOMS: atom_id res chain seq x y z
N MET A 1 -0.33 -23.68 -3.33
CA MET A 1 1.13 -23.47 -3.09
C MET A 1 1.87 -23.30 -4.43
N ILE A 2 1.68 -24.20 -5.39
CA ILE A 2 2.25 -24.10 -6.75
C ILE A 2 1.77 -22.85 -7.52
N THR A 3 0.48 -22.50 -7.44
CA THR A 3 -0.11 -21.30 -8.06
C THR A 3 0.47 -19.98 -7.52
N LYS A 4 0.62 -19.86 -6.20
CA LYS A 4 1.32 -18.72 -5.57
C LYS A 4 2.77 -18.62 -6.07
N HIS A 5 3.48 -19.73 -6.24
CA HIS A 5 4.85 -19.70 -6.75
C HIS A 5 4.97 -19.32 -8.24
N PHE A 6 3.97 -19.58 -9.09
CA PHE A 6 3.96 -19.11 -10.48
C PHE A 6 3.59 -17.63 -10.60
N HIS A 7 2.61 -17.15 -9.81
CA HIS A 7 2.26 -15.73 -9.75
C HIS A 7 3.39 -14.90 -9.13
N HIS A 8 3.99 -15.42 -8.05
CA HIS A 8 5.21 -14.86 -7.49
C HIS A 8 6.36 -14.99 -8.48
N ALA A 9 6.49 -16.03 -9.31
CA ALA A 9 7.55 -16.08 -10.32
C ALA A 9 7.42 -14.98 -11.38
N LEU A 10 6.21 -14.67 -11.87
CA LEU A 10 5.99 -13.59 -12.84
C LEU A 10 6.23 -12.20 -12.22
N ILE A 11 5.79 -12.00 -10.97
CA ILE A 11 5.94 -10.75 -10.21
C ILE A 11 7.39 -10.57 -9.70
N LEU A 12 8.06 -11.65 -9.29
CA LEU A 12 9.45 -11.69 -8.81
C LEU A 12 10.46 -11.59 -9.95
N ILE A 13 10.08 -11.94 -11.19
CA ILE A 13 10.84 -11.58 -12.41
C ILE A 13 10.92 -10.04 -12.57
N LEU A 14 9.95 -9.28 -12.04
CA LEU A 14 9.91 -7.81 -12.14
C LEU A 14 10.36 -7.08 -10.86
N LEU A 15 10.36 -7.75 -9.70
CA LEU A 15 10.59 -7.13 -8.38
C LEU A 15 12.00 -7.31 -7.78
N LEU A 16 12.98 -7.84 -8.50
CA LEU A 16 14.32 -7.98 -7.91
C LEU A 16 15.05 -6.62 -7.82
N PHE A 17 15.06 -6.13 -6.58
CA PHE A 17 15.83 -5.07 -5.94
C PHE A 17 15.40 -3.62 -6.18
N THR A 18 14.58 -3.13 -5.25
CA THR A 18 14.52 -1.72 -4.88
C THR A 18 15.82 -1.31 -4.19
N THR A 19 16.50 -0.28 -4.69
CA THR A 19 17.39 0.53 -3.86
C THR A 19 16.72 1.88 -3.63
N SER A 20 16.45 2.17 -2.37
CA SER A 20 16.12 3.52 -1.91
C SER A 20 17.43 4.29 -1.79
N LEU A 21 17.55 5.38 -2.53
CA LEU A 21 18.18 6.65 -2.15
C LEU A 21 17.90 7.63 -3.31
N ALA A 22 16.77 8.32 -3.25
CA ALA A 22 16.48 9.45 -4.15
C ALA A 22 16.72 10.75 -3.39
N GLN A 23 17.87 11.38 -3.61
CA GLN A 23 17.92 12.84 -3.59
C GLN A 23 17.34 13.30 -4.92
N THR A 24 16.24 14.07 -4.90
CA THR A 24 15.67 14.67 -6.09
C THR A 24 16.67 15.68 -6.67
N PRO A 25 17.29 15.43 -7.84
CA PRO A 25 18.05 16.47 -8.48
C PRO A 25 17.07 17.55 -8.94
N ILE A 26 17.46 18.81 -8.77
CA ILE A 26 16.77 19.95 -9.36
C ILE A 26 16.86 19.76 -10.88
N VAL A 27 15.77 19.31 -11.51
CA VAL A 27 15.73 19.08 -12.96
C VAL A 27 15.70 20.45 -13.65
N PRO A 28 16.74 20.82 -14.44
CA PRO A 28 16.71 22.06 -15.20
C PRO A 28 15.54 22.05 -16.19
N PRO A 29 14.96 23.22 -16.51
CA PRO A 29 13.84 23.31 -17.45
C PRO A 29 14.23 22.71 -18.81
N LEU A 30 13.33 21.89 -19.37
CA LEU A 30 13.53 21.21 -20.64
C LEU A 30 13.76 22.23 -21.77
N THR A 31 14.75 21.93 -22.62
CA THR A 31 14.99 22.67 -23.87
C THR A 31 13.80 22.53 -24.84
N ASP A 32 13.68 23.44 -25.81
CA ASP A 32 12.58 23.41 -26.79
C ASP A 32 12.56 22.11 -27.60
N GLU A 33 13.74 21.57 -27.93
CA GLU A 33 13.91 20.29 -28.64
C GLU A 33 13.44 19.12 -27.78
N GLN A 34 13.82 19.10 -26.49
CA GLN A 34 13.35 18.07 -25.56
C GLN A 34 11.84 18.14 -25.32
N ARG A 35 11.24 19.35 -25.31
CA ARG A 35 9.78 19.51 -25.21
C ARG A 35 9.06 18.96 -26.43
N LYS A 36 9.56 19.24 -27.64
CA LYS A 36 9.02 18.68 -28.89
C LYS A 36 9.11 17.15 -28.91
N GLY A 37 10.28 16.60 -28.58
CA GLY A 37 10.47 15.14 -28.50
C GLY A 37 9.54 14.48 -27.46
N GLN A 38 9.32 15.11 -26.31
CA GLN A 38 8.35 14.63 -25.33
C GLN A 38 6.91 14.66 -25.86
N GLN A 39 6.53 15.69 -26.63
CA GLN A 39 5.20 15.81 -27.19
C GLN A 39 4.95 14.78 -28.30
N GLU A 40 5.93 14.53 -29.16
CA GLU A 40 5.89 13.46 -30.16
C GLU A 40 5.76 12.08 -29.49
N LEU A 41 6.57 11.82 -28.46
CA LEU A 41 6.51 10.57 -27.70
C LEU A 41 5.14 10.36 -27.03
N LYS A 42 4.54 11.42 -26.47
CA LYS A 42 3.17 11.40 -25.95
C LYS A 42 2.15 11.06 -27.04
N GLY A 43 2.27 11.67 -28.23
CA GLY A 43 1.42 11.36 -29.37
C GLY A 43 1.49 9.88 -29.77
N LYS A 44 2.70 9.32 -29.85
CA LYS A 44 2.92 7.89 -30.10
C LYS A 44 2.28 7.01 -29.01
N ALA A 45 2.41 7.38 -27.74
CA ALA A 45 1.81 6.64 -26.63
C ALA A 45 0.28 6.68 -26.61
N LEU A 46 -0.34 7.82 -26.98
CA LEU A 46 -1.79 7.93 -27.12
C LEU A 46 -2.30 7.05 -28.26
N SER A 47 -1.62 7.06 -29.41
CA SER A 47 -1.94 6.14 -30.52
C SER A 47 -1.83 4.68 -30.09
N LEU A 48 -0.80 4.33 -29.31
CA LEU A 48 -0.63 2.98 -28.78
C LEU A 48 -1.77 2.56 -27.84
N LEU A 49 -2.33 3.48 -27.05
CA LEU A 49 -3.50 3.17 -26.21
C LEU A 49 -4.74 2.86 -27.04
N GLU A 50 -4.99 3.61 -28.12
CA GLU A 50 -6.11 3.33 -29.01
C GLU A 50 -5.95 1.99 -29.73
N ASP A 51 -4.71 1.65 -30.16
CA ASP A 51 -4.41 0.32 -30.70
C ASP A 51 -4.68 -0.77 -29.67
N VAL A 52 -4.27 -0.57 -28.42
CA VAL A 52 -4.53 -1.51 -27.31
C VAL A 52 -6.04 -1.69 -27.07
N ILE A 53 -6.82 -0.61 -27.03
CA ILE A 53 -8.26 -0.69 -26.84
C ILE A 53 -8.88 -1.52 -27.98
N LYS A 54 -8.52 -1.23 -29.22
CA LYS A 54 -9.03 -1.93 -30.40
C LYS A 54 -8.63 -3.41 -30.39
N ASP A 55 -7.37 -3.72 -30.15
CA ASP A 55 -6.86 -5.08 -30.15
C ASP A 55 -7.47 -5.90 -28.99
N SER A 56 -7.81 -5.26 -27.87
CA SER A 56 -8.47 -5.95 -26.75
C SER A 56 -9.84 -6.52 -27.11
N GLU A 57 -10.53 -5.99 -28.14
CA GLU A 57 -11.82 -6.53 -28.59
C GLU A 57 -11.72 -7.96 -29.14
N SER A 58 -10.52 -8.43 -29.52
CA SER A 58 -10.32 -9.81 -29.97
C SER A 58 -10.28 -10.81 -28.83
N PHE A 59 -10.16 -10.38 -27.57
CA PHE A 59 -10.21 -11.29 -26.43
C PHE A 59 -11.60 -11.92 -26.31
N LYS A 60 -11.65 -13.21 -26.03
CA LYS A 60 -12.85 -13.99 -25.72
C LYS A 60 -13.36 -13.62 -24.33
N SER A 61 -12.48 -13.45 -23.35
CA SER A 61 -12.81 -13.10 -21.97
C SER A 61 -13.36 -11.67 -21.88
N ALA A 62 -14.64 -11.56 -21.53
CA ALA A 62 -15.27 -10.27 -21.27
C ALA A 62 -14.60 -9.51 -20.11
N GLU A 63 -14.14 -10.24 -19.07
CA GLU A 63 -13.41 -9.65 -17.95
C GLU A 63 -12.11 -8.98 -18.42
N ASN A 64 -11.33 -9.65 -19.29
CA ASN A 64 -10.10 -9.09 -19.86
C ASN A 64 -10.39 -7.84 -20.70
N ARG A 65 -11.41 -7.88 -21.57
CA ARG A 65 -11.84 -6.71 -22.37
C ARG A 65 -12.18 -5.51 -21.50
N ILE A 66 -13.01 -5.73 -20.49
CA ILE A 66 -13.44 -4.67 -19.55
C ILE A 66 -12.24 -4.10 -18.80
N ARG A 67 -11.34 -4.95 -18.31
CA ARG A 67 -10.16 -4.49 -17.54
C ARG A 67 -9.22 -3.65 -18.40
N VAL A 68 -8.93 -4.08 -19.63
CA VAL A 68 -8.09 -3.31 -20.55
C VAL A 68 -8.73 -1.96 -20.88
N ARG A 69 -10.03 -1.95 -21.21
CA ARG A 69 -10.76 -0.71 -21.51
C ARG A 69 -10.75 0.28 -20.34
N ALA A 70 -11.04 -0.20 -19.13
CA ALA A 70 -11.05 0.64 -17.94
C ALA A 70 -9.64 1.15 -17.56
N THR A 71 -8.61 0.32 -17.73
CA THR A 71 -7.21 0.71 -17.50
C THR A 71 -6.76 1.77 -18.51
N ALA A 72 -7.06 1.58 -19.80
CA ALA A 72 -6.77 2.56 -20.83
C ALA A 72 -7.50 3.90 -20.56
N ALA A 73 -8.77 3.83 -20.17
CA ALA A 73 -9.55 5.02 -19.76
C ALA A 73 -8.88 5.75 -18.58
N ASN A 74 -8.42 5.03 -17.57
CA ASN A 74 -7.75 5.60 -16.41
C ASN A 74 -6.42 6.29 -16.78
N ILE A 75 -5.65 5.72 -17.71
CA ILE A 75 -4.41 6.32 -18.22
C ILE A 75 -4.71 7.56 -19.06
N LEU A 76 -5.77 7.50 -19.88
CA LEU A 76 -6.15 8.57 -20.80
C LEU A 76 -6.77 9.78 -20.10
N TRP A 77 -7.38 9.60 -18.93
CA TRP A 77 -8.13 10.64 -18.22
C TRP A 77 -7.46 12.02 -18.15
N PRO A 78 -6.17 12.15 -17.78
CA PRO A 78 -5.51 13.46 -17.70
C PRO A 78 -5.22 14.12 -19.07
N HIS A 79 -5.36 13.38 -20.16
CA HIS A 79 -4.99 13.80 -21.52
C HIS A 79 -6.21 14.00 -22.43
N ASP A 80 -7.22 13.12 -22.31
CA ASP A 80 -8.49 13.21 -23.00
C ASP A 80 -9.61 12.67 -22.09
N GLU A 81 -10.13 13.56 -21.24
CA GLU A 81 -11.18 13.22 -20.28
C GLU A 81 -12.47 12.78 -20.98
N ALA A 82 -12.81 13.38 -22.13
CA ALA A 82 -14.04 13.06 -22.86
C ALA A 82 -13.99 11.61 -23.37
N ARG A 83 -12.89 11.21 -24.00
CA ARG A 83 -12.68 9.83 -24.46
C ARG A 83 -12.60 8.86 -23.28
N ALA A 84 -11.90 9.22 -22.20
CA ALA A 84 -11.82 8.39 -21.00
C ALA A 84 -13.20 8.14 -20.37
N ARG A 85 -14.06 9.16 -20.26
CA ARG A 85 -15.45 9.02 -19.79
C ARG A 85 -16.26 8.06 -20.66
N ILE A 86 -16.11 8.11 -21.98
CA ILE A 86 -16.79 7.19 -22.91
C ILE A 86 -16.35 5.75 -22.64
N LEU A 87 -15.03 5.50 -22.60
CA LEU A 87 -14.48 4.17 -22.35
C LEU A 87 -14.89 3.60 -20.99
N PHE A 88 -14.93 4.43 -19.95
CA PHE A 88 -15.44 4.03 -18.65
C PHE A 88 -16.93 3.65 -18.73
N LYS A 89 -17.78 4.44 -19.38
CA LYS A 89 -19.20 4.10 -19.56
C LYS A 89 -19.42 2.79 -20.31
N GLU A 90 -18.64 2.54 -21.36
CA GLU A 90 -18.66 1.27 -22.10
C GLU A 90 -18.23 0.09 -21.21
N ALA A 91 -17.18 0.27 -20.39
CA ALA A 91 -16.75 -0.72 -19.41
C ALA A 91 -17.80 -0.97 -18.31
N MET A 92 -18.46 0.08 -17.84
CA MET A 92 -19.56 0.01 -16.86
C MET A 92 -20.73 -0.80 -17.40
N ALA A 93 -21.17 -0.51 -18.63
CA ALA A 93 -22.27 -1.23 -19.29
C ALA A 93 -21.91 -2.70 -19.50
N SER A 94 -20.70 -2.97 -20.02
CA SER A 94 -20.21 -4.33 -20.23
C SER A 94 -20.14 -5.15 -18.93
N LEU A 95 -19.74 -4.53 -17.81
CA LEU A 95 -19.70 -5.22 -16.52
C LEU A 95 -21.10 -5.45 -15.94
N ALA A 96 -22.02 -4.49 -16.09
CA ALA A 96 -23.40 -4.66 -15.67
C ALA A 96 -24.05 -5.85 -16.41
N ASP A 97 -23.84 -5.95 -17.73
CA ASP A 97 -24.31 -7.07 -18.53
C ASP A 97 -23.67 -8.40 -18.09
N LEU A 98 -22.36 -8.41 -17.80
CA LEU A 98 -21.65 -9.59 -17.30
C LEU A 98 -22.25 -10.09 -15.97
N LEU A 99 -22.50 -9.18 -15.03
CA LEU A 99 -23.06 -9.50 -13.72
C LEU A 99 -24.51 -10.01 -13.82
N ASN A 100 -25.31 -9.43 -14.72
CA ASN A 100 -26.72 -9.83 -14.89
C ASN A 100 -26.86 -11.17 -15.63
N ASN A 101 -26.01 -11.44 -16.63
CA ASN A 101 -26.12 -12.67 -17.45
C ASN A 101 -25.59 -13.92 -16.73
N GLN A 102 -24.62 -13.78 -15.82
CA GLN A 102 -24.08 -14.92 -15.06
C GLN A 102 -25.04 -15.49 -14.00
N GLU A 103 -26.10 -14.78 -13.61
CA GLU A 103 -27.12 -15.29 -12.69
C GLU A 103 -28.24 -16.10 -13.39
N THR A 104 -28.28 -16.11 -14.74
CA THR A 104 -29.31 -16.84 -15.52
C THR A 104 -28.87 -18.22 -16.04
N GLY A 105 -27.61 -18.61 -15.82
CA GLY A 105 -27.11 -19.94 -16.18
C GLY A 105 -27.47 -21.01 -15.15
N ASP A 106 -27.69 -22.25 -15.61
CA ASP A 106 -27.96 -23.47 -14.81
C ASP A 106 -26.80 -23.90 -13.86
N ALA A 107 -25.91 -22.97 -13.48
CA ALA A 107 -24.77 -23.26 -12.62
C ALA A 107 -25.24 -23.51 -11.17
N PRO A 108 -24.72 -24.55 -10.49
CA PRO A 108 -25.10 -24.84 -9.11
C PRO A 108 -24.81 -23.64 -8.20
N PRO A 109 -25.74 -23.26 -7.30
CA PRO A 109 -25.59 -22.10 -6.41
C PRO A 109 -24.40 -22.16 -5.43
N ASP A 110 -23.66 -23.27 -5.39
CA ASP A 110 -22.60 -23.58 -4.41
C ASP A 110 -21.16 -23.51 -4.96
N ASN A 111 -20.90 -22.79 -6.06
CA ASN A 111 -19.51 -22.53 -6.50
C ASN A 111 -19.09 -21.06 -6.29
N PRO A 112 -18.67 -20.65 -5.07
CA PRO A 112 -18.26 -19.28 -4.73
C PRO A 112 -17.20 -18.69 -5.68
N ARG A 113 -16.35 -19.55 -6.25
CA ARG A 113 -15.21 -19.17 -7.10
C ARG A 113 -15.61 -18.58 -8.46
N MET A 114 -16.79 -18.94 -8.99
CA MET A 114 -17.26 -18.39 -10.26
C MET A 114 -17.67 -16.92 -10.14
N TYR A 115 -18.01 -16.48 -8.92
CA TYR A 115 -18.46 -15.12 -8.62
C TYR A 115 -17.32 -14.17 -8.19
N GLU A 116 -16.10 -14.66 -8.00
CA GLU A 116 -14.98 -13.83 -7.50
C GLU A 116 -14.41 -12.88 -8.57
N GLY A 117 -14.35 -13.30 -9.84
CA GLY A 117 -13.78 -12.52 -10.96
C GLY A 117 -14.52 -11.19 -11.21
N PRO A 118 -15.81 -11.22 -11.58
CA PRO A 118 -16.59 -10.00 -11.81
C PRO A 118 -16.73 -9.11 -10.57
N ARG A 119 -16.80 -9.70 -9.37
CA ARG A 119 -16.80 -8.94 -8.10
C ARG A 119 -15.47 -8.24 -7.86
N SER A 120 -14.35 -8.88 -8.19
CA SER A 120 -13.02 -8.26 -8.14
C SER A 120 -12.91 -7.11 -9.14
N LEU A 121 -13.36 -7.33 -10.38
CA LEU A 121 -13.37 -6.32 -11.43
C LEU A 121 -14.24 -5.11 -11.07
N ARG A 122 -15.41 -5.33 -10.44
CA ARG A 122 -16.25 -4.24 -9.89
C ARG A 122 -15.47 -3.38 -8.89
N ARG A 123 -14.76 -3.99 -7.93
CA ARG A 123 -13.96 -3.25 -6.94
C ARG A 123 -12.84 -2.45 -7.60
N GLU A 124 -12.16 -3.04 -8.57
CA GLU A 124 -11.09 -2.39 -9.33
C GLU A 124 -11.59 -1.15 -10.09
N LEU A 125 -12.70 -1.27 -10.82
CA LEU A 125 -13.29 -0.15 -11.55
C LEU A 125 -13.82 0.93 -10.59
N LEU A 126 -14.39 0.56 -9.45
CA LEU A 126 -14.83 1.53 -8.42
C LEU A 126 -13.65 2.35 -7.89
N GLN A 127 -12.50 1.70 -7.66
CA GLN A 127 -11.29 2.39 -7.20
C GLN A 127 -10.77 3.35 -8.27
N MET A 128 -10.69 2.92 -9.53
CA MET A 128 -10.26 3.79 -10.64
C MET A 128 -11.19 4.99 -10.80
N LEU A 129 -12.50 4.75 -10.87
CA LEU A 129 -13.49 5.82 -11.02
C LEU A 129 -13.51 6.75 -9.80
N GLY A 130 -13.43 6.22 -8.59
CA GLY A 130 -13.42 7.02 -7.36
C GLY A 130 -12.24 7.99 -7.29
N GLN A 131 -11.11 7.68 -7.93
CA GLN A 131 -9.97 8.61 -8.02
C GLN A 131 -10.10 9.67 -9.11
N ARG A 132 -11.04 9.50 -10.05
CA ARG A 132 -11.16 10.34 -11.27
C ARG A 132 -12.42 11.18 -11.29
N ASP A 133 -13.55 10.56 -10.97
CA ASP A 133 -14.87 11.18 -10.97
C ASP A 133 -15.78 10.43 -9.99
N ALA A 134 -15.98 11.04 -8.82
CA ALA A 134 -16.81 10.47 -7.77
C ALA A 134 -18.28 10.31 -8.17
N ARG A 135 -18.80 11.13 -9.10
CA ARG A 135 -20.18 10.99 -9.61
C ARG A 135 -20.30 9.77 -10.50
N LEU A 136 -19.36 9.62 -11.44
CA LEU A 136 -19.32 8.46 -12.34
C LEU A 136 -19.09 7.16 -11.54
N ALA A 137 -18.27 7.21 -10.48
CA ALA A 137 -18.09 6.10 -9.55
C ALA A 137 -19.40 5.70 -8.84
N ARG A 138 -20.20 6.68 -8.38
CA ARG A 138 -21.52 6.42 -7.77
C ARG A 138 -22.51 5.84 -8.79
N GLU A 139 -22.57 6.40 -9.99
CA GLU A 139 -23.39 5.85 -11.08
C GLU A 139 -23.04 4.39 -11.36
N PHE A 140 -21.75 4.08 -11.48
CA PHE A 140 -21.26 2.72 -11.68
C PHE A 140 -21.64 1.78 -10.55
N MET A 141 -21.44 2.19 -9.30
CA MET A 141 -21.79 1.42 -8.12
C MET A 141 -23.28 1.04 -8.11
N ARG A 142 -24.15 1.98 -8.49
CA ARG A 142 -25.60 1.74 -8.60
C ARG A 142 -25.93 0.80 -9.75
N ALA A 143 -25.38 1.05 -10.94
CA ALA A 143 -25.66 0.29 -12.15
C ALA A 143 -25.25 -1.19 -12.05
N THR A 144 -24.24 -1.51 -11.24
CA THR A 144 -23.70 -2.87 -11.13
C THR A 144 -24.19 -3.63 -9.90
N ARG A 145 -25.03 -3.03 -9.04
CA ARG A 145 -25.39 -3.56 -7.71
C ARG A 145 -25.95 -5.01 -7.81
N PRO A 146 -25.46 -5.97 -7.00
CA PRO A 146 -25.95 -7.35 -7.07
C PRO A 146 -27.44 -7.47 -6.70
N PRO A 147 -28.25 -8.30 -7.39
CA PRO A 147 -29.68 -8.48 -7.09
C PRO A 147 -29.98 -9.04 -5.69
N SER A 148 -29.08 -9.83 -5.10
CA SER A 148 -29.20 -10.29 -3.70
C SER A 148 -29.16 -9.15 -2.66
N SER A 149 -28.78 -7.95 -3.09
CA SER A 149 -28.73 -6.71 -2.29
C SER A 149 -30.04 -5.91 -2.32
N GLN A 150 -31.15 -6.52 -2.76
CA GLN A 150 -32.47 -5.92 -2.66
C GLN A 150 -32.82 -5.60 -1.19
N PRO A 151 -33.57 -4.51 -0.93
CA PRO A 151 -33.72 -3.91 0.40
C PRO A 151 -34.33 -4.80 1.50
N ASN A 152 -34.86 -5.98 1.17
CA ASN A 152 -35.49 -6.91 2.12
C ASN A 152 -34.63 -8.13 2.52
N SER A 153 -33.44 -8.30 1.95
CA SER A 153 -32.55 -9.42 2.28
C SER A 153 -31.71 -9.09 3.52
N ARG A 154 -32.23 -9.40 4.71
CA ARG A 154 -31.57 -9.17 6.02
C ARG A 154 -30.25 -9.93 6.26
N ARG A 155 -29.63 -10.53 5.23
CA ARG A 155 -28.55 -11.50 5.42
C ARG A 155 -27.17 -11.10 4.88
N ASP A 156 -27.02 -10.00 4.14
CA ASP A 156 -25.70 -9.47 3.76
C ASP A 156 -25.72 -7.94 3.74
N GLY A 157 -25.24 -7.31 4.81
CA GLY A 157 -24.91 -5.89 4.79
C GLY A 157 -23.61 -5.68 4.03
N LEU A 158 -23.67 -5.23 2.77
CA LEU A 158 -22.48 -5.04 1.95
C LEU A 158 -21.78 -3.67 2.18
N PRO A 159 -20.43 -3.60 2.04
CA PRO A 159 -19.57 -2.40 2.14
C PRO A 159 -19.89 -1.20 1.23
N ASP A 160 -20.88 -1.31 0.34
CA ASP A 160 -21.19 -0.30 -0.67
C ASP A 160 -21.78 0.99 -0.09
N GLN A 161 -22.52 0.93 1.03
CA GLN A 161 -23.02 2.14 1.70
C GLN A 161 -21.86 3.01 2.18
N GLN A 162 -20.80 2.37 2.67
CA GLN A 162 -19.62 3.06 3.14
C GLN A 162 -18.84 3.71 2.00
N ILE A 163 -18.71 3.00 0.87
CA ILE A 163 -18.11 3.57 -0.35
C ILE A 163 -18.97 4.74 -0.89
N GLU A 164 -20.29 4.62 -0.87
CA GLU A 164 -21.23 5.66 -1.35
C GLU A 164 -21.07 6.97 -0.57
N ILE A 165 -20.95 6.90 0.76
CA ILE A 165 -20.71 8.09 1.60
C ILE A 165 -19.31 8.67 1.37
N ASN A 166 -18.28 7.84 1.24
CA ASN A 166 -16.92 8.33 0.94
C ASN A 166 -16.86 9.04 -0.42
N LEU A 167 -17.59 8.56 -1.42
CA LEU A 167 -17.75 9.26 -2.70
C LEU A 167 -18.53 10.57 -2.54
N ALA A 168 -19.57 10.58 -1.71
CA ALA A 168 -20.34 11.80 -1.43
C ALA A 168 -19.47 12.91 -0.80
N VAL A 169 -18.53 12.54 0.09
CA VAL A 169 -17.56 13.48 0.68
C VAL A 169 -16.74 14.15 -0.43
N GLN A 170 -16.29 13.40 -1.43
CA GLN A 170 -15.56 13.96 -2.58
C GLN A 170 -16.45 14.78 -3.51
N ILE A 171 -17.70 14.36 -3.72
CA ILE A 171 -18.68 15.11 -4.52
C ILE A 171 -18.97 16.47 -3.88
N ALA A 172 -19.00 16.56 -2.55
CA ALA A 172 -19.28 17.80 -1.82
C ALA A 172 -18.34 18.96 -2.19
N GLU A 173 -17.11 18.66 -2.61
CA GLU A 173 -16.13 19.66 -3.08
C GLU A 173 -16.59 20.43 -4.32
N THR A 174 -17.38 19.80 -5.19
CA THR A 174 -17.81 20.37 -6.47
C THR A 174 -19.31 20.57 -6.58
N ASP A 175 -20.10 19.76 -5.86
CA ASP A 175 -21.56 19.78 -5.87
C ASP A 175 -22.12 19.34 -4.52
N PRO A 176 -22.14 20.27 -3.57
CA PRO A 176 -22.63 19.98 -2.23
C PRO A 176 -24.13 19.62 -2.20
N LYS A 177 -24.92 20.07 -3.19
CA LYS A 177 -26.35 19.71 -3.26
C LYS A 177 -26.54 18.23 -3.57
N GLN A 178 -25.78 17.71 -4.52
CA GLN A 178 -25.81 16.27 -4.82
C GLN A 178 -25.25 15.44 -3.66
N ALA A 179 -24.23 15.94 -2.97
CA ALA A 179 -23.69 15.28 -1.77
C ALA A 179 -24.70 15.23 -0.62
N LEU A 180 -25.50 16.30 -0.44
CA LEU A 180 -26.61 16.34 0.51
C LEU A 180 -27.69 15.32 0.16
N GLU A 181 -28.12 15.23 -1.10
CA GLU A 181 -29.10 14.22 -1.53
C GLU A 181 -28.63 12.79 -1.22
N ILE A 182 -27.33 12.49 -1.41
CA ILE A 182 -26.75 11.19 -1.02
C ILE A 182 -26.86 10.96 0.49
N ALA A 183 -26.56 11.99 1.28
CA ALA A 183 -26.64 11.92 2.73
C ALA A 183 -28.08 11.60 3.17
N GLU A 184 -29.07 12.27 2.58
CA GLU A 184 -30.50 12.06 2.84
C GLU A 184 -30.94 10.63 2.49
N GLU A 185 -30.55 10.12 1.31
CA GLU A 185 -30.82 8.74 0.88
C GLU A 185 -30.16 7.68 1.79
N SER A 186 -28.98 7.98 2.33
CA SER A 186 -28.28 7.10 3.28
C SER A 186 -28.95 7.13 4.65
N LEU A 187 -29.29 8.32 5.14
CA LEU A 187 -29.96 8.52 6.43
C LEU A 187 -31.37 7.90 6.47
N ALA A 188 -32.07 7.87 5.33
CA ALA A 188 -33.32 7.15 5.16
C ALA A 188 -33.16 5.65 5.50
N ARG A 189 -32.01 5.05 5.13
CA ARG A 189 -31.67 3.64 5.40
C ARG A 189 -31.17 3.41 6.83
N GLY A 190 -30.59 4.41 7.49
CA GLY A 190 -30.14 4.34 8.88
C GLY A 190 -28.99 5.29 9.19
N LEU A 191 -28.60 5.37 10.47
CA LEU A 191 -27.37 6.05 10.86
C LEU A 191 -26.15 5.20 10.46
N SER A 192 -25.07 5.86 10.04
CA SER A 192 -23.78 5.25 9.68
C SER A 192 -22.64 6.10 10.23
N TYR A 193 -21.46 5.51 10.41
CA TYR A 193 -20.31 6.16 11.05
C TYR A 193 -19.74 7.32 10.22
N GLU A 194 -20.13 7.41 8.95
CA GLU A 194 -19.46 8.25 7.96
C GLU A 194 -20.29 9.47 7.56
N LEU A 195 -21.56 9.50 7.95
CA LEU A 195 -22.41 10.70 7.86
C LEU A 195 -21.80 11.93 8.55
N PRO A 196 -21.15 11.82 9.74
CA PRO A 196 -20.49 12.97 10.35
C PRO A 196 -19.36 13.56 9.48
N GLN A 197 -18.59 12.73 8.78
CA GLN A 197 -17.53 13.22 7.89
C GLN A 197 -18.12 13.99 6.71
N LEU A 198 -19.21 13.48 6.13
CA LEU A 198 -19.95 14.18 5.07
C LEU A 198 -20.57 15.49 5.56
N LEU A 199 -21.09 15.51 6.79
CA LEU A 199 -21.59 16.72 7.43
C LEU A 199 -20.49 17.79 7.55
N SER A 200 -19.29 17.43 7.98
CA SER A 200 -18.16 18.36 8.05
C SER A 200 -17.75 18.88 6.65
N ALA A 201 -17.71 18.01 5.64
CA ALA A 201 -17.43 18.43 4.26
C ALA A 201 -18.50 19.39 3.70
N LEU A 202 -19.78 19.11 3.95
CA LEU A 202 -20.88 20.00 3.60
C LEU A 202 -20.79 21.32 4.38
N ARG A 203 -20.41 21.31 5.65
CA ARG A 203 -20.28 22.55 6.44
C ARG A 203 -19.29 23.54 5.81
N GLU A 204 -18.23 23.03 5.18
CA GLU A 204 -17.24 23.86 4.49
C GLU A 204 -17.75 24.42 3.14
N LYS A 205 -18.61 23.68 2.43
CA LYS A 205 -19.00 23.98 1.03
C LYS A 205 -20.42 24.53 0.88
N ASP A 206 -21.35 24.06 1.72
CA ASP A 206 -22.77 24.43 1.77
C ASP A 206 -23.27 24.39 3.23
N PRO A 207 -23.06 25.48 3.99
CA PRO A 207 -23.48 25.56 5.39
C PRO A 207 -24.99 25.37 5.62
N GLU A 208 -25.83 25.77 4.66
CA GLU A 208 -27.28 25.57 4.74
C GLU A 208 -27.64 24.10 4.58
N GLY A 209 -27.05 23.42 3.58
CA GLY A 209 -27.18 21.98 3.40
C GLY A 209 -26.68 21.18 4.61
N ALA A 210 -25.56 21.60 5.20
CA ALA A 210 -25.02 21.00 6.41
C ALA A 210 -25.97 21.14 7.61
N ALA A 211 -26.56 22.32 7.81
CA ALA A 211 -27.55 22.53 8.88
C ALA A 211 -28.83 21.70 8.69
N LYS A 212 -29.27 21.54 7.43
CA LYS A 212 -30.38 20.64 7.09
C LYS A 212 -30.03 19.19 7.45
N LEU A 213 -28.87 18.69 6.98
CA LEU A 213 -28.42 17.33 7.28
C LEU A 213 -28.28 17.08 8.79
N ALA A 214 -27.68 18.03 9.53
CA ALA A 214 -27.55 17.93 10.98
C ALA A 214 -28.91 17.81 11.69
N SER A 215 -29.90 18.59 11.23
CA SER A 215 -31.27 18.54 11.75
C SER A 215 -31.94 17.18 11.48
N GLU A 216 -31.74 16.62 10.29
CA GLU A 216 -32.27 15.29 9.94
C GLU A 216 -31.56 14.17 10.70
N MET A 217 -30.23 14.24 10.85
CA MET A 217 -29.46 13.30 11.69
C MET A 217 -29.98 13.31 13.12
N MET A 218 -30.24 14.50 13.68
CA MET A 218 -30.84 14.64 15.01
C MET A 218 -32.23 14.01 15.07
N ALA A 219 -33.09 14.24 14.07
CA ALA A 219 -34.40 13.61 14.00
C ALA A 219 -34.30 12.08 14.00
N LYS A 220 -33.33 11.50 13.28
CA LYS A 220 -33.08 10.06 13.27
C LYS A 220 -32.56 9.56 14.63
N ILE A 221 -31.62 10.27 15.24
CA ILE A 221 -31.09 9.97 16.59
C ILE A 221 -32.22 9.90 17.63
N ARG A 222 -33.20 10.82 17.58
CA ARG A 222 -34.37 10.81 18.50
C ARG A 222 -35.20 9.52 18.40
N THR A 223 -35.23 8.89 17.23
CA THR A 223 -36.00 7.66 17.00
C THR A 223 -35.22 6.38 17.31
N GLU A 224 -33.90 6.47 17.40
CA GLU A 224 -33.01 5.33 17.63
C GLU A 224 -32.82 5.03 19.11
N LYS A 225 -32.67 3.74 19.43
CA LYS A 225 -32.36 3.30 20.80
C LYS A 225 -30.85 3.37 21.04
N LEU A 226 -30.38 4.47 21.63
CA LEU A 226 -28.96 4.67 21.97
C LEU A 226 -28.39 3.52 22.82
N GLU A 227 -29.20 2.97 23.71
CA GLU A 227 -28.88 1.83 24.58
C GLU A 227 -28.33 0.63 23.80
N SER A 228 -28.94 0.32 22.65
CA SER A 228 -28.61 -0.86 21.84
C SER A 228 -27.82 -0.52 20.56
N SER A 229 -27.76 0.75 20.16
CA SER A 229 -27.12 1.16 18.91
C SER A 229 -25.81 1.89 19.19
N HIS A 230 -24.69 1.20 19.01
CA HIS A 230 -23.36 1.81 19.13
C HIS A 230 -23.13 2.88 18.04
N VAL A 231 -23.61 2.63 16.82
CA VAL A 231 -23.56 3.60 15.71
C VAL A 231 -24.26 4.90 16.09
N ALA A 232 -25.49 4.81 16.62
CA ALA A 232 -26.26 6.00 16.99
C ALA A 232 -25.59 6.80 18.12
N ARG A 233 -25.00 6.13 19.11
CA ARG A 233 -24.22 6.78 20.18
C ARG A 233 -23.03 7.55 19.63
N GLN A 234 -22.23 6.92 18.76
CA GLN A 234 -21.05 7.55 18.18
C GLN A 234 -21.40 8.74 17.28
N VAL A 235 -22.42 8.59 16.43
CA VAL A 235 -22.89 9.66 15.56
C VAL A 235 -23.44 10.83 16.38
N ALA A 236 -24.18 10.56 17.46
CA ALA A 236 -24.69 11.59 18.37
C ALA A 236 -23.56 12.37 19.08
N VAL A 237 -22.52 11.67 19.57
CA VAL A 237 -21.32 12.28 20.17
C VAL A 237 -20.61 13.18 19.16
N THR A 238 -20.41 12.69 17.94
CA THR A 238 -19.71 13.43 16.88
C THR A 238 -20.51 14.65 16.43
N LEU A 239 -21.83 14.49 16.24
CA LEU A 239 -22.74 15.58 15.89
C LEU A 239 -22.75 16.68 16.96
N LEU A 240 -22.77 16.31 18.25
CA LEU A 240 -22.68 17.29 19.35
C LEU A 240 -21.38 18.08 19.27
N ARG A 241 -20.25 17.40 19.05
CA ARG A 241 -18.94 18.05 18.91
C ARG A 241 -18.92 19.02 17.74
N GLU A 242 -19.34 18.58 16.56
CA GLU A 242 -19.31 19.37 15.32
C GLU A 242 -20.28 20.56 15.37
N ALA A 243 -21.48 20.38 15.93
CA ALA A 243 -22.47 21.46 16.04
C ALA A 243 -22.17 22.44 17.18
N ALA A 244 -21.34 22.06 18.15
CA ALA A 244 -20.90 22.92 19.24
C ALA A 244 -19.65 23.76 18.91
N GLN A 245 -18.89 23.41 17.86
CA GLN A 245 -17.79 24.21 17.36
C GLN A 245 -18.32 25.58 16.89
N THR A 246 -17.87 26.66 17.51
CA THR A 246 -18.14 28.02 17.06
C THR A 246 -17.07 28.43 16.04
N PRO A 247 -17.44 29.04 14.90
CA PRO A 247 -16.47 29.52 13.93
C PRO A 247 -15.88 30.84 14.41
N ASP A 248 -14.94 30.77 15.34
CA ASP A 248 -13.94 31.81 15.62
C ASP A 248 -12.92 31.23 16.61
N ASP A 249 -11.80 30.73 16.06
CA ASP A 249 -10.52 30.77 16.76
C ASP A 249 -9.30 30.91 15.83
N GLU A 250 -9.45 30.84 14.49
CA GLU A 250 -8.37 31.25 13.57
C GLU A 250 -8.89 31.98 12.32
N GLY A 251 -8.77 33.31 12.31
CA GLY A 251 -8.48 34.09 11.11
C GLY A 251 -9.64 34.57 10.23
N LYS A 252 -10.03 35.84 10.41
CA LYS A 252 -10.54 36.81 9.40
C LYS A 252 -11.06 36.23 8.07
N ASN A 253 -12.35 35.90 8.02
CA ASN A 253 -13.29 36.25 6.94
C ASN A 253 -14.69 35.65 7.26
N ALA A 254 -15.39 36.25 8.23
CA ALA A 254 -16.76 35.87 8.57
C ALA A 254 -17.73 36.33 7.47
N LYS A 255 -18.03 35.44 6.51
CA LYS A 255 -19.31 35.47 5.78
C LYS A 255 -20.26 34.51 6.49
N SER A 256 -21.16 35.07 7.30
CA SER A 256 -22.41 34.49 7.82
C SER A 256 -22.48 32.96 7.85
N THR A 257 -21.98 32.33 8.92
CA THR A 257 -21.98 30.87 9.07
C THR A 257 -23.29 30.39 9.69
N THR A 258 -24.08 29.63 8.93
CA THR A 258 -25.30 28.95 9.41
C THR A 258 -24.96 28.00 10.56
N LEU A 259 -25.66 28.13 11.69
CA LEU A 259 -25.51 27.19 12.81
C LEU A 259 -26.02 25.80 12.39
N LEU A 260 -25.23 24.75 12.65
CA LEU A 260 -25.62 23.37 12.32
C LEU A 260 -26.88 22.93 13.08
N LEU A 261 -26.97 23.28 14.35
CA LEU A 261 -28.11 23.02 15.22
C LEU A 261 -28.39 24.25 16.07
N ASP A 262 -29.67 24.51 16.37
CA ASP A 262 -30.02 25.56 17.31
C ASP A 262 -29.65 25.20 18.77
N GLN A 263 -29.61 26.20 19.65
CA GLN A 263 -29.18 26.02 21.03
C GLN A 263 -30.09 25.06 21.83
N SER A 264 -31.38 25.02 21.52
CA SER A 264 -32.32 24.09 22.15
C SER A 264 -32.02 22.64 21.79
N THR A 265 -31.72 22.39 20.52
CA THR A 265 -31.42 21.07 19.96
C THR A 265 -30.06 20.57 20.44
N LEU A 266 -29.06 21.47 20.54
CA LEU A 266 -27.77 21.16 21.17
C LEU A 266 -27.92 20.74 22.64
N ARG A 267 -28.75 21.47 23.39
CA ARG A 267 -29.06 21.12 24.79
C ARG A 267 -29.76 19.78 24.90
N GLU A 268 -30.74 19.52 24.03
CA GLU A 268 -31.44 18.24 23.97
C GLU A 268 -30.47 17.08 23.70
N LEU A 269 -29.61 17.22 22.69
CA LEU A 269 -28.61 16.22 22.33
C LEU A 269 -27.62 15.95 23.48
N ALA A 270 -27.12 17.00 24.13
CA ALA A 270 -26.26 16.87 25.30
C ALA A 270 -26.96 16.15 26.48
N ASP A 271 -28.22 16.49 26.76
CA ASP A 271 -29.00 15.84 27.81
C ASP A 271 -29.33 14.38 27.48
N MET A 272 -29.58 14.04 26.22
CA MET A 272 -29.80 12.65 25.78
C MET A 272 -28.54 11.79 25.99
N LEU A 273 -27.38 12.29 25.57
CA LEU A 273 -26.11 11.58 25.76
C LEU A 273 -25.74 11.39 27.23
N LEU A 274 -25.98 12.42 28.07
CA LEU A 274 -25.76 12.31 29.52
C LEU A 274 -26.72 11.33 30.19
N ARG A 275 -27.99 11.28 29.76
CA ARG A 275 -28.96 10.28 30.25
C ARG A 275 -28.49 8.87 29.97
N GLU A 276 -27.97 8.63 28.77
CA GLU A 276 -27.46 7.33 28.36
C GLU A 276 -26.19 6.96 29.15
N ALA A 277 -25.22 7.88 29.24
CA ALA A 277 -23.97 7.65 29.95
C ALA A 277 -24.14 7.37 31.45
N LEU A 278 -25.15 7.99 32.09
CA LEU A 278 -25.42 7.88 33.52
C LEU A 278 -26.42 6.77 33.88
N ARG A 279 -26.78 5.92 32.92
CA ARG A 279 -27.77 4.86 33.13
C ARG A 279 -27.15 3.67 33.91
N PRO A 280 -27.69 3.28 35.07
CA PRO A 280 -27.09 2.26 35.93
C PRO A 280 -26.91 0.87 35.30
N ALA A 281 -27.79 0.51 34.37
CA ALA A 281 -27.79 -0.79 33.69
C ALA A 281 -27.00 -0.79 32.36
N SER A 282 -26.46 0.36 31.94
CA SER A 282 -25.88 0.56 30.59
C SER A 282 -24.68 1.51 30.62
N THR A 283 -24.03 1.73 31.77
CA THR A 283 -22.87 2.61 31.91
C THR A 283 -21.79 2.16 30.91
N SER A 284 -21.67 2.90 29.81
CA SER A 284 -20.65 2.68 28.78
C SER A 284 -19.42 3.50 29.18
N PRO A 285 -18.32 2.86 29.61
CA PRO A 285 -17.10 3.59 30.01
C PRO A 285 -16.56 4.45 28.88
N GLU A 286 -16.71 3.97 27.63
CA GLU A 286 -16.33 4.66 26.40
C GLU A 286 -17.11 5.97 26.17
N LEU A 287 -18.44 5.94 26.35
CA LEU A 287 -19.28 7.13 26.22
C LEU A 287 -18.97 8.14 27.33
N LEU A 288 -18.76 7.66 28.57
CA LEU A 288 -18.42 8.51 29.70
C LEU A 288 -17.06 9.19 29.51
N GLY A 289 -16.06 8.46 28.99
CA GLY A 289 -14.77 9.02 28.59
C GLY A 289 -14.90 10.06 27.47
N SER A 290 -15.69 9.78 26.43
CA SER A 290 -15.92 10.71 25.33
C SER A 290 -16.60 12.02 25.78
N LEU A 291 -17.56 11.93 26.72
CA LEU A 291 -18.23 13.10 27.31
C LEU A 291 -17.30 13.88 28.25
N GLN A 292 -16.36 13.20 28.92
CA GLN A 292 -15.35 13.83 29.76
C GLN A 292 -14.39 14.70 28.93
N GLU A 293 -13.96 14.23 27.75
CA GLU A 293 -13.16 15.04 26.83
C GLU A 293 -13.92 16.27 26.31
N MET A 294 -15.26 16.20 26.26
CA MET A 294 -16.13 17.29 25.81
C MET A 294 -16.72 18.11 26.96
N LEU A 295 -16.13 18.07 28.16
CA LEU A 295 -16.66 18.74 29.35
C LEU A 295 -16.98 20.23 29.12
N PRO A 296 -16.16 21.05 28.41
CA PRO A 296 -16.49 22.46 28.15
C PRO A 296 -17.79 22.64 27.33
N ILE A 297 -18.02 21.76 26.35
CA ILE A 297 -19.24 21.77 25.53
C ILE A 297 -20.44 21.34 26.37
N ILE A 298 -20.25 20.29 27.16
CA ILE A 298 -21.28 19.72 28.02
C ILE A 298 -21.70 20.72 29.11
N GLU A 299 -20.77 21.42 29.75
CA GLU A 299 -21.05 22.47 30.73
C GLU A 299 -21.82 23.65 30.13
N LYS A 300 -21.56 23.98 28.87
CA LYS A 300 -22.19 25.08 28.15
C LYS A 300 -23.66 24.79 27.79
N TYR A 301 -23.97 23.57 27.38
CA TYR A 301 -25.28 23.25 26.81
C TYR A 301 -26.17 22.36 27.68
N ALA A 302 -25.61 21.46 28.49
CA ALA A 302 -26.38 20.51 29.28
C ALA A 302 -27.14 21.14 30.45
N SER A 303 -28.16 20.45 30.92
CA SER A 303 -28.93 20.87 32.09
C SER A 303 -28.10 20.81 33.40
N PRO A 304 -28.20 21.81 34.30
CA PRO A 304 -27.43 21.84 35.55
C PRO A 304 -27.62 20.60 36.44
N SER A 305 -28.81 20.01 36.42
CA SER A 305 -29.12 18.78 37.17
C SER A 305 -28.36 17.56 36.65
N ARG A 306 -28.17 17.44 35.32
CA ARG A 306 -27.40 16.36 34.69
C ARG A 306 -25.90 16.55 34.86
N LEU A 307 -25.41 17.78 34.77
CA LEU A 307 -24.02 18.12 35.07
C LEU A 307 -23.64 17.74 36.52
N ALA A 308 -24.53 18.01 37.48
CA ALA A 308 -24.32 17.60 38.87
C ALA A 308 -24.27 16.07 39.03
N GLN A 309 -25.08 15.33 38.28
CA GLN A 309 -25.06 13.86 38.28
C GLN A 309 -23.78 13.31 37.64
N LEU A 310 -23.32 13.89 36.53
CA LEU A 310 -22.06 13.53 35.89
C LEU A 310 -20.88 13.76 36.84
N ARG A 311 -20.80 14.93 37.49
CA ARG A 311 -19.73 15.23 38.46
C ARG A 311 -19.71 14.23 39.62
N ARG A 312 -20.88 13.84 40.16
CA ARG A 312 -20.99 12.80 41.20
C ARG A 312 -20.57 11.41 40.71
N ALA A 313 -20.89 11.06 39.46
CA ALA A 313 -20.47 9.79 38.87
C ALA A 313 -18.95 9.73 38.59
N MET A 314 -18.30 10.90 38.43
CA MET A 314 -16.86 11.05 38.20
C MET A 314 -16.05 11.29 39.49
N GLU A 315 -16.68 11.42 40.65
CA GLU A 315 -15.95 11.48 41.92
C GLU A 315 -15.20 10.16 42.13
N PRO A 316 -13.87 10.19 42.39
CA PRO A 316 -13.12 8.97 42.64
C PRO A 316 -13.75 8.26 43.83
N GLN A 317 -14.17 7.00 43.66
CA GLN A 317 -14.69 6.16 44.74
C GLN A 317 -13.62 6.01 45.84
N LYS A 318 -13.60 6.93 46.79
CA LYS A 318 -12.94 6.76 48.09
C LYS A 318 -13.82 5.80 48.91
N GLY A 319 -13.65 4.49 48.69
CA GLY A 319 -14.49 3.53 49.39
C GLY A 319 -14.36 2.06 48.96
N ALA A 320 -13.16 1.59 48.63
CA ALA A 320 -12.88 0.16 48.55
C ALA A 320 -11.50 -0.13 49.16
N THR A 321 -11.29 0.28 50.40
CA THR A 321 -10.23 -0.28 51.24
C THR A 321 -10.80 -0.34 52.65
N THR A 322 -10.64 -1.50 53.28
CA THR A 322 -11.07 -1.88 54.64
C THR A 322 -12.55 -2.25 54.82
N ARG A 323 -12.85 -3.53 54.65
CA ARG A 323 -13.74 -4.28 55.56
C ARG A 323 -13.43 -5.78 55.47
N GLY A 324 -13.21 -6.38 56.64
CA GLY A 324 -13.18 -7.83 56.83
C GLY A 324 -11.79 -8.39 57.14
N ALA A 325 -11.24 -8.04 58.30
CA ALA A 325 -10.39 -8.96 59.02
C ALA A 325 -11.31 -10.05 59.58
N ASP A 326 -11.24 -11.25 59.03
CA ASP A 326 -11.68 -12.49 59.66
C ASP A 326 -10.69 -13.59 59.30
N ASP A 327 -9.85 -13.88 60.29
CA ASP A 327 -9.38 -15.18 60.74
C ASP A 327 -9.37 -16.35 59.73
N ASN A 328 -8.18 -16.67 59.22
CA ASN A 328 -7.70 -18.05 59.16
C ASN A 328 -6.20 -18.06 58.82
N SER A 329 -5.39 -18.05 59.87
CA SER A 329 -4.01 -18.50 59.84
C SER A 329 -3.95 -20.01 59.61
N VAL A 330 -3.36 -20.43 58.50
CA VAL A 330 -2.69 -21.73 58.41
C VAL A 330 -1.27 -21.50 57.91
N ASP A 331 -0.33 -21.81 58.79
CA ASP A 331 1.11 -21.86 58.60
C ASP A 331 1.50 -22.61 57.32
N VAL A 332 2.42 -22.03 56.52
CA VAL A 332 3.58 -22.77 55.99
C VAL A 332 4.76 -21.80 55.84
N ALA A 333 5.70 -21.86 56.78
CA ALA A 333 7.07 -21.42 56.59
C ALA A 333 7.84 -22.40 55.69
N ASN A 334 8.90 -21.89 55.05
CA ASN A 334 9.91 -22.55 54.19
C ASN A 334 9.55 -22.76 52.71
N ASN A 335 10.11 -21.91 51.84
CA ASN A 335 11.15 -22.42 50.93
C ASN A 335 12.03 -21.29 50.37
N ASN A 336 13.33 -21.42 50.64
CA ASN A 336 14.40 -20.70 49.96
C ASN A 336 14.59 -21.37 48.59
N THR A 337 13.86 -20.92 47.58
CA THR A 337 14.15 -21.26 46.17
C THR A 337 14.55 -19.99 45.47
N VAL A 338 15.85 -19.83 45.25
CA VAL A 338 16.38 -18.89 44.25
C VAL A 338 15.76 -19.29 42.92
N ASP A 339 14.91 -18.43 42.40
CA ASP A 339 14.15 -18.64 41.18
C ASP A 339 15.11 -18.66 39.98
N VAL A 340 15.26 -19.83 39.36
CA VAL A 340 16.15 -20.07 38.22
C VAL A 340 15.66 -19.31 36.96
N THR A 341 14.45 -18.76 36.99
CA THR A 341 13.87 -17.98 35.89
C THR A 341 14.35 -16.52 35.87
N ASP A 342 14.64 -15.91 37.04
CA ASP A 342 15.08 -14.51 37.13
C ASP A 342 16.51 -14.28 36.58
N LEU A 343 17.39 -15.28 36.68
CA LEU A 343 18.74 -15.22 36.12
C LEU A 343 18.72 -15.19 34.59
N SER A 344 17.79 -15.89 33.96
CA SER A 344 17.71 -15.99 32.49
C SER A 344 17.24 -14.69 31.80
N ASN A 345 16.34 -13.94 32.44
CA ASN A 345 15.85 -12.65 31.92
C ASN A 345 16.86 -11.52 32.10
N ALA A 346 17.59 -11.50 33.21
CA ALA A 346 18.64 -10.51 33.46
C ALA A 346 19.86 -10.72 32.52
N GLU A 347 20.23 -11.97 32.26
CA GLU A 347 21.29 -12.31 31.31
C GLU A 347 20.88 -12.00 29.86
N MET A 348 19.64 -12.29 29.46
CA MET A 348 19.06 -11.89 28.16
C MET A 348 19.09 -10.37 27.94
N SER A 349 18.65 -9.59 28.94
CA SER A 349 18.64 -8.12 28.88
C SER A 349 20.05 -7.53 28.77
N LYS A 350 21.03 -8.12 29.48
CA LYS A 350 22.44 -7.71 29.44
C LYS A 350 23.07 -7.88 28.05
N TYR A 351 22.84 -9.02 27.39
CA TYR A 351 23.35 -9.22 26.03
C TYR A 351 22.55 -8.46 24.98
N GLY A 352 21.23 -8.25 25.17
CA GLY A 352 20.40 -7.44 24.27
C GLY A 352 20.89 -6.00 24.12
N THR A 353 21.18 -5.32 25.24
CA THR A 353 21.73 -3.95 25.21
C THR A 353 23.12 -3.88 24.57
N MET A 354 23.93 -4.93 24.77
CA MET A 354 25.27 -5.03 24.18
C MET A 354 25.22 -5.28 22.67
N VAL A 355 24.29 -6.08 22.16
CA VAL A 355 24.07 -6.26 20.71
C VAL A 355 23.70 -4.94 20.04
N GLU A 356 22.90 -4.11 20.72
CA GLU A 356 22.46 -2.83 20.17
C GLU A 356 23.59 -1.79 20.16
N LYS A 357 24.29 -1.61 21.29
CA LYS A 357 25.20 -0.47 21.53
C LYS A 357 26.68 -0.82 21.73
N GLY A 358 27.01 -2.07 22.01
CA GLY A 358 28.37 -2.49 22.38
C GLY A 358 29.40 -2.31 21.27
N THR A 359 30.63 -1.97 21.61
CA THR A 359 31.73 -1.82 20.65
C THR A 359 32.18 -3.18 20.10
N ILE A 360 32.98 -3.18 19.03
CA ILE A 360 33.53 -4.42 18.43
C ILE A 360 34.26 -5.23 19.50
N ASP A 361 35.14 -4.60 20.28
CA ASP A 361 35.93 -5.27 21.30
C ASP A 361 35.07 -5.80 22.46
N GLU A 362 34.08 -5.02 22.91
CA GLU A 362 33.12 -5.45 23.95
C GLU A 362 32.31 -6.67 23.52
N LEU A 363 31.85 -6.69 22.27
CA LEU A 363 31.11 -7.82 21.71
C LEU A 363 31.99 -9.08 21.60
N LEU A 364 33.24 -8.93 21.17
CA LEU A 364 34.20 -10.03 21.07
C LEU A 364 34.62 -10.58 22.45
N GLU A 365 34.73 -9.72 23.46
CA GLU A 365 35.07 -10.14 24.83
C GLU A 365 33.88 -10.84 25.54
N ALA A 366 32.66 -10.41 25.23
CA ALA A 366 31.43 -10.97 25.78
C ALA A 366 31.04 -12.31 25.13
N ALA A 367 31.27 -12.48 23.83
CA ALA A 367 30.91 -13.68 23.08
C ALA A 367 31.42 -15.02 23.70
N PRO A 368 32.69 -15.19 24.13
CA PRO A 368 33.13 -16.44 24.74
C PRO A 368 32.50 -16.71 26.11
N LYS A 369 32.04 -15.67 26.81
CA LYS A 369 31.37 -15.75 28.12
C LYS A 369 29.86 -16.00 27.99
N ALA A 370 29.30 -15.87 26.78
CA ALA A 370 27.89 -16.03 26.52
C ALA A 370 27.45 -17.51 26.37
N PRO A 371 26.17 -17.82 26.68
CA PRO A 371 25.55 -19.11 26.37
C PRO A 371 25.64 -19.47 24.88
N GLU A 372 25.58 -20.78 24.56
CA GLU A 372 25.85 -21.29 23.21
C GLU A 372 24.98 -20.65 22.11
N GLY A 373 23.69 -20.42 22.38
CA GLY A 373 22.77 -19.76 21.43
C GLY A 373 23.00 -18.24 21.24
N MET A 374 23.64 -17.55 22.19
CA MET A 374 23.92 -16.11 22.10
C MET A 374 25.33 -15.78 21.61
N ARG A 375 26.26 -16.73 21.79
CA ARG A 375 27.65 -16.58 21.36
C ARG A 375 27.76 -16.29 19.87
N GLU A 376 27.00 -17.02 19.06
CA GLU A 376 27.00 -16.85 17.61
C GLU A 376 26.43 -15.49 17.19
N MET A 377 25.31 -15.08 17.81
CA MET A 377 24.71 -13.75 17.59
C MET A 377 25.68 -12.60 17.91
N LEU A 378 26.42 -12.69 19.02
CA LEU A 378 27.41 -11.66 19.41
C LEU A 378 28.58 -11.59 18.42
N TYR A 379 29.09 -12.74 17.96
CA TYR A 379 30.11 -12.78 16.91
C TYR A 379 29.59 -12.21 15.59
N GLN A 380 28.35 -12.52 15.19
CA GLN A 380 27.74 -11.97 13.98
C GLN A 380 27.59 -10.45 14.08
N ARG A 381 27.17 -9.92 15.23
CA ARG A 381 27.05 -8.48 15.43
C ARG A 381 28.40 -7.77 15.41
N ALA A 382 29.43 -8.36 16.04
CA ALA A 382 30.79 -7.84 15.99
C ALA A 382 31.32 -7.78 14.56
N VAL A 383 31.14 -8.85 13.79
CA VAL A 383 31.50 -8.90 12.36
C VAL A 383 30.72 -7.85 11.56
N GLY A 384 29.42 -7.69 11.80
CA GLY A 384 28.61 -6.66 11.14
C GLY A 384 29.13 -5.24 11.40
N LYS A 385 29.54 -4.92 12.63
CA LYS A 385 30.17 -3.63 12.95
C LYS A 385 31.53 -3.46 12.29
N MET A 386 32.38 -4.50 12.26
CA MET A 386 33.63 -4.46 11.51
C MET A 386 33.38 -4.19 10.01
N MET A 387 32.30 -4.74 9.45
CA MET A 387 31.90 -4.51 8.06
C MET A 387 31.45 -3.07 7.82
N GLU A 388 30.66 -2.48 8.73
CA GLU A 388 30.25 -1.08 8.69
C GLU A 388 31.47 -0.12 8.75
N GLU A 389 32.42 -0.38 9.65
CA GLU A 389 33.66 0.41 9.78
C GLU A 389 34.64 0.16 8.61
N GLY A 390 34.47 -0.95 7.89
CA GLY A 390 35.31 -1.41 6.79
C GLY A 390 36.63 -2.05 7.20
N ASP A 391 36.68 -2.63 8.40
CA ASP A 391 37.78 -3.48 8.85
C ASP A 391 37.63 -4.89 8.26
N THR A 392 37.80 -4.97 6.94
CA THR A 392 37.47 -6.19 6.18
C THR A 392 38.37 -7.37 6.50
N GLU A 393 39.64 -7.12 6.82
CA GLU A 393 40.58 -8.21 7.13
C GLU A 393 40.30 -8.83 8.49
N ARG A 394 40.03 -8.01 9.52
CA ARG A 394 39.62 -8.54 10.83
C ARG A 394 38.27 -9.25 10.74
N ALA A 395 37.29 -8.68 10.05
CA ALA A 395 36.00 -9.33 9.81
C ALA A 395 36.20 -10.71 9.16
N ARG A 396 37.03 -10.81 8.11
CA ARG A 396 37.33 -12.07 7.43
C ARG A 396 37.94 -13.12 8.36
N GLN A 397 38.89 -12.70 9.20
CA GLN A 397 39.54 -13.58 10.16
C GLN A 397 38.53 -14.10 11.19
N HIS A 398 37.72 -13.23 11.78
CA HIS A 398 36.72 -13.60 12.76
C HIS A 398 35.65 -14.54 12.18
N ILE A 399 35.20 -14.30 10.94
CA ILE A 399 34.27 -15.21 10.27
C ILE A 399 34.89 -16.61 10.12
N LYS A 400 36.15 -16.70 9.68
CA LYS A 400 36.84 -18.00 9.48
C LYS A 400 37.08 -18.76 10.78
N GLU A 401 37.42 -18.05 11.85
CA GLU A 401 37.81 -18.66 13.14
C GLU A 401 36.62 -18.94 14.07
N ARG A 402 35.58 -18.12 14.04
CA ARG A 402 34.52 -18.11 15.07
C ARG A 402 33.18 -18.66 14.60
N ILE A 403 32.86 -18.55 13.31
CA ILE A 403 31.61 -19.09 12.75
C ILE A 403 31.81 -20.56 12.42
N LYS A 404 31.10 -21.45 13.11
CA LYS A 404 31.31 -22.90 13.00
C LYS A 404 30.56 -23.52 11.82
N ASP A 405 29.35 -23.04 11.53
CA ASP A 405 28.55 -23.52 10.41
C ASP A 405 29.24 -23.16 9.07
N PRO A 406 29.60 -24.15 8.24
CA PRO A 406 30.28 -23.91 6.97
C PRO A 406 29.45 -23.11 5.96
N GLU A 407 28.12 -23.28 5.90
CA GLU A 407 27.29 -22.53 4.96
C GLU A 407 27.10 -21.09 5.44
N GLN A 408 26.87 -20.89 6.74
CA GLN A 408 26.79 -19.54 7.31
C GLN A 408 28.12 -18.78 7.18
N ARG A 409 29.25 -19.43 7.48
CA ARG A 409 30.59 -18.86 7.28
C ARG A 409 30.79 -18.40 5.84
N LYS A 410 30.37 -19.23 4.89
CA LYS A 410 30.47 -18.93 3.47
C LYS A 410 29.61 -17.75 3.05
N GLN A 411 28.37 -17.68 3.54
CA GLN A 411 27.45 -16.56 3.29
C GLN A 411 28.01 -15.25 3.85
N MET A 412 28.52 -15.24 5.08
CA MET A 412 29.10 -14.05 5.70
C MET A 412 30.36 -13.57 4.97
N LEU A 413 31.20 -14.49 4.48
CA LEU A 413 32.37 -14.13 3.66
C LEU A 413 31.97 -13.49 2.33
N ALA A 414 30.92 -14.02 1.68
CA ALA A 414 30.40 -13.44 0.44
C ALA A 414 29.83 -12.04 0.66
N GLN A 415 29.05 -11.83 1.72
CA GLN A 415 28.53 -10.51 2.10
C GLN A 415 29.65 -9.50 2.42
N LEU A 416 30.71 -9.95 3.11
CA LEU A 416 31.88 -9.13 3.38
C LEU A 416 32.57 -8.67 2.09
N ASP A 417 32.74 -9.58 1.13
CA ASP A 417 33.35 -9.27 -0.16
C ASP A 417 32.48 -8.35 -1.01
N GLU A 418 31.16 -8.54 -0.99
CA GLU A 418 30.19 -7.64 -1.63
C GLU A 418 30.28 -6.22 -1.06
N MET A 419 30.23 -6.06 0.27
CA MET A 419 30.35 -4.75 0.92
C MET A 419 31.70 -4.09 0.64
N ALA A 420 32.79 -4.86 0.65
CA ALA A 420 34.12 -4.35 0.30
C ALA A 420 34.18 -3.86 -1.15
N ALA A 421 33.55 -4.60 -2.08
CA ALA A 421 33.44 -4.20 -3.49
C ALA A 421 32.64 -2.88 -3.65
N ILE A 422 31.51 -2.76 -2.94
CA ILE A 422 30.67 -1.55 -2.92
C ILE A 422 31.46 -0.35 -2.40
N LYS A 423 32.09 -0.47 -1.23
CA LYS A 423 32.89 0.61 -0.63
C LYS A 423 34.08 1.01 -1.52
N ALA A 424 34.76 0.04 -2.13
CA ALA A 424 35.85 0.32 -3.07
C ALA A 424 35.36 1.07 -4.31
N ALA A 425 34.20 0.72 -4.85
CA ALA A 425 33.61 1.38 -6.01
C ALA A 425 33.14 2.80 -5.67
N GLU A 426 32.57 3.00 -4.48
CA GLU A 426 32.20 4.33 -4.00
C GLU A 426 33.39 5.30 -3.91
N GLN A 427 34.58 4.76 -3.63
CA GLN A 427 35.85 5.46 -3.58
C GLN A 427 36.55 5.56 -4.95
N GLY A 428 35.93 5.08 -6.03
CA GLY A 428 36.49 5.07 -7.39
C GLY A 428 37.61 4.05 -7.61
N LYS A 429 37.81 3.09 -6.69
CA LYS A 429 38.90 2.11 -6.74
C LYS A 429 38.50 0.85 -7.50
N ILE A 430 38.34 0.98 -8.82
CA ILE A 430 37.77 -0.06 -9.68
C ILE A 430 38.57 -1.38 -9.64
N GLU A 431 39.90 -1.36 -9.59
CA GLU A 431 40.69 -2.60 -9.49
C GLU A 431 40.48 -3.35 -8.16
N GLN A 432 40.27 -2.61 -7.06
CA GLN A 432 39.97 -3.23 -5.76
C GLN A 432 38.56 -3.82 -5.78
N THR A 433 37.60 -3.10 -6.35
CA THR A 433 36.24 -3.61 -6.61
C THR A 433 36.30 -4.94 -7.36
N ARG A 434 37.02 -5.02 -8.50
CA ARG A 434 37.15 -6.27 -9.26
C ARG A 434 37.78 -7.40 -8.46
N LYS A 435 38.81 -7.10 -7.66
CA LYS A 435 39.44 -8.09 -6.78
C LYS A 435 38.46 -8.69 -5.78
N HIS A 436 37.59 -7.87 -5.19
CA HIS A 436 36.54 -8.34 -4.28
C HIS A 436 35.44 -9.11 -5.02
N LEU A 437 35.03 -8.65 -6.21
CA LEU A 437 34.03 -9.38 -7.00
C LEU A 437 34.51 -10.75 -7.47
N ALA A 438 35.81 -10.90 -7.73
CA ALA A 438 36.40 -12.18 -8.14
C ALA A 438 36.28 -13.29 -7.07
N THR A 439 36.01 -12.94 -5.80
CA THR A 439 35.81 -13.93 -4.73
C THR A 439 34.35 -14.38 -4.59
N LEU A 440 33.40 -13.67 -5.23
CA LEU A 440 32.00 -14.08 -5.26
C LEU A 440 31.83 -15.42 -5.97
N ARG A 441 30.84 -16.20 -5.55
CA ARG A 441 30.73 -17.63 -5.85
C ARG A 441 30.21 -17.87 -7.26
N THR A 442 29.29 -17.03 -7.72
CA THR A 442 28.56 -17.24 -8.98
C THR A 442 28.70 -16.03 -9.90
N ASN A 443 28.58 -16.27 -11.21
CA ASN A 443 28.61 -15.17 -12.18
C ASN A 443 27.38 -14.27 -12.02
N GLU A 444 26.26 -14.85 -11.60
CA GLU A 444 25.00 -14.18 -11.34
C GLU A 444 25.14 -13.17 -10.19
N GLU A 445 25.77 -13.56 -9.07
CA GLU A 445 26.12 -12.64 -7.98
C GLU A 445 27.00 -11.48 -8.47
N ARG A 446 28.05 -11.78 -9.25
CA ARG A 446 28.96 -10.75 -9.80
C ARG A 446 28.22 -9.78 -10.71
N MET A 447 27.37 -10.28 -11.60
CA MET A 447 26.57 -9.46 -12.50
C MET A 447 25.64 -8.51 -11.74
N MET A 448 24.98 -8.99 -10.69
CA MET A 448 24.09 -8.16 -9.87
C MET A 448 24.86 -7.04 -9.18
N VAL A 449 26.01 -7.34 -8.56
CA VAL A 449 26.81 -6.30 -7.89
C VAL A 449 27.38 -5.32 -8.92
N LEU A 450 27.87 -5.77 -10.08
CA LEU A 450 28.34 -4.89 -11.15
C LEU A 450 27.23 -3.93 -11.65
N ALA A 451 26.00 -4.42 -11.81
CA ALA A 451 24.84 -3.61 -12.20
C ALA A 451 24.49 -2.55 -11.12
N GLN A 452 24.54 -2.92 -9.84
CA GLN A 452 24.34 -2.00 -8.73
C GLN A 452 25.42 -0.92 -8.69
N LEU A 453 26.69 -1.31 -8.82
CA LEU A 453 27.82 -0.39 -8.84
C LEU A 453 27.76 0.58 -10.01
N ALA A 454 27.35 0.09 -11.18
CA ALA A 454 27.14 0.93 -12.35
C ALA A 454 26.04 1.97 -12.11
N THR A 455 24.94 1.58 -11.47
CA THR A 455 23.85 2.50 -11.10
C THR A 455 24.35 3.59 -10.14
N GLY A 456 25.17 3.21 -9.14
CA GLY A 456 25.79 4.17 -8.22
C GLY A 456 26.79 5.11 -8.90
N ALA A 457 27.61 4.60 -9.83
CA ALA A 457 28.54 5.41 -10.62
C ALA A 457 27.79 6.40 -11.52
N ALA A 458 26.71 5.95 -12.17
CA ALA A 458 25.84 6.79 -12.99
C ALA A 458 25.18 7.91 -12.17
N ALA A 459 24.70 7.60 -10.95
CA ALA A 459 24.10 8.58 -10.05
C ALA A 459 25.11 9.68 -9.62
N LYS A 460 26.41 9.34 -9.54
CA LYS A 460 27.51 10.30 -9.29
C LYS A 460 27.95 11.05 -10.55
N GLY A 461 27.33 10.81 -11.70
CA GLY A 461 27.69 11.42 -12.98
C GLY A 461 28.82 10.72 -13.73
N ASP A 462 29.36 9.61 -13.22
CA ASP A 462 30.43 8.86 -13.87
C ASP A 462 29.86 7.80 -14.84
N LYS A 463 29.31 8.31 -15.94
CA LYS A 463 28.73 7.47 -17.01
C LYS A 463 29.76 6.50 -17.61
N LYS A 464 31.04 6.87 -17.67
CA LYS A 464 32.09 6.05 -18.28
C LYS A 464 32.36 4.82 -17.43
N VAL A 465 32.55 4.99 -16.11
CA VAL A 465 32.73 3.87 -15.19
C VAL A 465 31.49 3.00 -15.15
N ALA A 466 30.29 3.60 -15.12
CA ALA A 466 29.04 2.84 -15.15
C ALA A 466 28.96 1.91 -16.38
N LEU A 467 29.25 2.42 -17.58
CA LEU A 467 29.25 1.61 -18.81
C LEU A 467 30.32 0.51 -18.79
N GLN A 468 31.51 0.78 -18.24
CA GLN A 468 32.57 -0.25 -18.12
C GLN A 468 32.15 -1.41 -17.20
N LEU A 469 31.54 -1.10 -16.06
CA LEU A 469 31.03 -2.12 -15.13
C LEU A 469 29.91 -2.95 -15.77
N LEU A 470 29.02 -2.31 -16.53
CA LEU A 470 27.95 -3.03 -17.24
C LEU A 470 28.45 -3.84 -18.43
N ASP A 471 29.52 -3.41 -19.11
CA ASP A 471 30.14 -4.18 -20.18
C ASP A 471 30.78 -5.46 -19.64
N GLU A 472 31.43 -5.36 -18.48
CA GLU A 472 31.94 -6.52 -17.74
C GLU A 472 30.80 -7.47 -17.33
N ALA A 473 29.71 -6.94 -16.76
CA ALA A 473 28.55 -7.74 -16.38
C ALA A 473 27.87 -8.41 -17.60
N ARG A 474 27.76 -7.68 -18.72
CA ARG A 474 27.22 -8.20 -19.98
C ARG A 474 28.10 -9.32 -20.54
N GLY A 475 29.41 -9.23 -20.42
CA GLY A 475 30.33 -10.29 -20.82
C GLY A 475 30.14 -11.60 -20.04
N MET A 476 29.53 -11.52 -18.85
CA MET A 476 29.17 -12.68 -18.03
C MET A 476 27.78 -13.25 -18.34
N ILE A 477 26.95 -12.53 -19.11
CA ILE A 477 25.68 -13.06 -19.60
C ILE A 477 25.99 -14.27 -20.48
N GLY A 478 25.66 -15.46 -19.97
CA GLY A 478 25.70 -16.68 -20.75
C GLY A 478 24.61 -16.69 -21.83
N GLY A 479 24.37 -17.87 -22.40
CA GLY A 479 23.19 -18.08 -23.26
C GLY A 479 21.88 -18.02 -22.47
N ARG A 480 20.93 -18.86 -22.89
CA ARG A 480 19.61 -18.99 -22.25
C ARG A 480 19.73 -19.25 -20.73
N ALA A 481 18.99 -18.49 -19.92
CA ALA A 481 18.95 -18.68 -18.48
C ALA A 481 18.32 -20.03 -18.12
N LYS A 482 18.88 -20.75 -17.15
CA LYS A 482 18.40 -22.08 -16.73
C LYS A 482 17.52 -22.05 -15.48
N ASN A 483 17.51 -20.93 -14.76
CA ASN A 483 16.75 -20.72 -13.54
C ASN A 483 16.44 -19.24 -13.32
N PHE A 484 15.62 -18.93 -12.31
CA PHE A 484 15.22 -17.56 -11.99
C PHE A 484 16.39 -16.67 -11.55
N THR A 485 17.42 -17.21 -10.90
CA THR A 485 18.60 -16.44 -10.49
C THR A 485 19.36 -15.92 -11.70
N GLN A 486 19.58 -16.76 -12.72
CA GLN A 486 20.22 -16.37 -13.97
C GLN A 486 19.41 -15.35 -14.75
N LEU A 487 18.09 -15.57 -14.84
CA LEU A 487 17.19 -14.65 -15.52
C LEU A 487 17.15 -13.27 -14.81
N GLY A 488 17.06 -13.28 -13.47
CA GLY A 488 17.10 -12.07 -12.66
C GLY A 488 18.40 -11.28 -12.83
N ALA A 489 19.54 -11.96 -12.90
CA ALA A 489 20.83 -11.31 -13.15
C ALA A 489 20.88 -10.66 -14.55
N GLN A 490 20.38 -11.33 -15.60
CA GLN A 490 20.29 -10.76 -16.95
C GLN A 490 19.41 -9.51 -16.98
N LEU A 491 18.24 -9.56 -16.33
CA LEU A 491 17.31 -8.43 -16.22
C LEU A 491 17.90 -7.25 -15.45
N SER A 492 18.64 -7.51 -14.37
CA SER A 492 19.33 -6.47 -13.59
C SER A 492 20.33 -5.69 -14.44
N VAL A 493 21.14 -6.40 -15.26
CA VAL A 493 22.07 -5.77 -16.20
C VAL A 493 21.33 -4.96 -17.26
N ALA A 494 20.24 -5.50 -17.83
CA ALA A 494 19.42 -4.78 -18.81
C ALA A 494 18.80 -3.49 -18.23
N ARG A 495 18.25 -3.55 -17.02
CA ARG A 495 17.72 -2.39 -16.28
C ARG A 495 18.79 -1.31 -16.09
N ALA A 496 19.98 -1.70 -15.62
CA ALA A 496 21.06 -0.74 -15.42
C ALA A 496 21.53 -0.08 -16.73
N TYR A 497 21.43 -0.79 -17.87
CA TYR A 497 21.65 -0.19 -19.18
C TYR A 497 20.53 0.76 -19.64
N ALA A 498 19.28 0.61 -19.20
CA ALA A 498 18.13 1.31 -19.78
C ALA A 498 18.30 2.85 -19.80
N HIS A 499 18.88 3.42 -18.75
CA HIS A 499 19.13 4.86 -18.62
C HIS A 499 20.49 5.32 -19.20
N LEU A 500 21.38 4.40 -19.56
CA LEU A 500 22.76 4.69 -19.98
C LEU A 500 22.99 4.43 -21.47
N ASP A 501 22.50 3.29 -21.96
CA ASP A 501 22.56 2.78 -23.33
C ASP A 501 21.35 1.85 -23.58
N ALA A 502 20.25 2.44 -24.04
CA ALA A 502 19.01 1.71 -24.33
C ALA A 502 19.19 0.63 -25.40
N SER A 503 20.12 0.82 -26.35
CA SER A 503 20.36 -0.17 -27.41
C SER A 503 20.94 -1.47 -26.86
N ARG A 504 21.84 -1.38 -25.88
CA ARG A 504 22.38 -2.56 -25.18
C ARG A 504 21.36 -3.20 -24.25
N SER A 505 20.55 -2.39 -23.56
CA SER A 505 19.44 -2.89 -22.75
C SER A 505 18.47 -3.74 -23.58
N LEU A 506 17.97 -3.19 -24.69
CA LEU A 506 17.05 -3.87 -25.60
C LEU A 506 17.65 -5.15 -26.21
N ALA A 507 18.94 -5.14 -26.54
CA ALA A 507 19.63 -6.34 -27.05
C ALA A 507 19.72 -7.49 -26.03
N ILE A 508 19.70 -7.18 -24.72
CA ILE A 508 19.62 -8.20 -23.66
C ILE A 508 18.16 -8.66 -23.48
N LEU A 509 17.21 -7.73 -23.55
CA LEU A 509 15.79 -8.03 -23.32
C LEU A 509 15.15 -8.87 -24.44
N GLU A 510 15.55 -8.67 -25.70
CA GLU A 510 15.01 -9.41 -26.86
C GLU A 510 15.04 -10.95 -26.68
N PRO A 511 16.21 -11.59 -26.43
CA PRO A 511 16.26 -13.04 -26.19
C PRO A 511 15.61 -13.46 -24.86
N VAL A 512 15.54 -12.55 -23.87
CA VAL A 512 14.82 -12.81 -22.62
C VAL A 512 13.32 -12.93 -22.90
N VAL A 513 12.73 -12.07 -23.72
CA VAL A 513 11.32 -12.17 -24.12
C VAL A 513 11.04 -13.46 -24.88
N ASP A 514 11.95 -13.88 -25.77
CA ASP A 514 11.83 -15.18 -26.45
C ASP A 514 11.78 -16.34 -25.46
N GLN A 515 12.65 -16.33 -24.45
CA GLN A 515 12.63 -17.34 -23.40
C GLN A 515 11.35 -17.25 -22.54
N LEU A 516 10.88 -16.05 -22.21
CA LEU A 516 9.65 -15.85 -21.44
C LEU A 516 8.43 -16.39 -22.19
N ASN A 517 8.37 -16.22 -23.51
CA ASN A 517 7.31 -16.78 -24.35
C ASN A 517 7.21 -18.31 -24.19
N GLU A 518 8.34 -19.02 -24.19
CA GLU A 518 8.36 -20.48 -24.00
C GLU A 518 7.95 -20.88 -22.59
N LEU A 519 8.44 -20.16 -21.56
CA LEU A 519 8.07 -20.43 -20.16
C LEU A 519 6.58 -20.16 -19.91
N LEU A 520 6.04 -19.10 -20.49
CA LEU A 520 4.62 -18.76 -20.42
C LEU A 520 3.76 -19.81 -21.13
N ALA A 521 4.15 -20.27 -22.32
CA ALA A 521 3.44 -21.32 -23.03
C ALA A 521 3.37 -22.62 -22.19
N ALA A 522 4.49 -23.01 -21.55
CA ALA A 522 4.51 -24.15 -20.64
C ALA A 522 3.64 -23.92 -19.39
N ALA A 523 3.68 -22.71 -18.82
CA ALA A 523 2.88 -22.34 -17.66
C ALA A 523 1.37 -22.35 -17.95
N VAL A 524 0.94 -21.94 -19.16
CA VAL A 524 -0.46 -22.02 -19.58
C VAL A 524 -0.92 -23.47 -19.68
N VAL A 525 -0.12 -24.35 -20.29
CA VAL A 525 -0.47 -25.78 -20.42
C VAL A 525 -0.63 -26.44 -19.05
N LEU A 526 0.32 -26.19 -18.13
CA LEU A 526 0.25 -26.72 -16.77
C LEU A 526 -0.86 -26.05 -15.95
N GLY A 527 -0.96 -24.74 -16.04
CA GLY A 527 -1.90 -23.92 -15.29
C GLY A 527 -3.35 -24.25 -15.67
N GLY A 528 -3.66 -24.34 -16.97
CA GLY A 528 -4.99 -24.74 -17.45
C GLY A 528 -5.40 -26.16 -17.05
N PHE A 529 -4.45 -27.03 -16.71
CA PHE A 529 -4.75 -28.34 -16.12
C PHE A 529 -4.96 -28.28 -14.59
N ILE A 530 -4.25 -27.39 -13.89
CA ILE A 530 -4.25 -27.31 -12.43
C ILE A 530 -5.37 -26.41 -11.91
N THR A 531 -5.60 -25.24 -12.52
CA THR A 531 -6.68 -24.29 -12.14
C THR A 531 -7.24 -23.53 -13.35
N GLU A 532 -8.56 -23.44 -13.43
CA GLU A 532 -9.25 -22.50 -14.33
C GLU A 532 -9.12 -21.03 -13.90
N GLU A 533 -8.50 -20.78 -12.73
CA GLU A 533 -8.25 -19.44 -12.20
C GLU A 533 -7.15 -18.70 -12.95
N PHE A 534 -6.18 -19.41 -13.56
CA PHE A 534 -5.06 -18.82 -14.30
C PHE A 534 -5.30 -18.76 -15.81
N VAL A 535 -6.01 -19.74 -16.37
CA VAL A 535 -6.36 -19.81 -17.79
C VAL A 535 -7.83 -20.13 -17.92
N ARG A 536 -8.57 -19.30 -18.65
CA ARG A 536 -9.99 -19.49 -18.96
C ARG A 536 -10.20 -19.22 -20.45
N ASP A 537 -10.92 -20.10 -21.14
CA ASP A 537 -11.18 -20.00 -22.59
C ASP A 537 -9.92 -19.92 -23.49
N ASP A 538 -8.83 -20.58 -23.04
CA ASP A 538 -7.47 -20.51 -23.62
C ASP A 538 -6.77 -19.14 -23.48
N GLU A 539 -7.34 -18.25 -22.67
CA GLU A 539 -6.78 -16.93 -22.36
C GLU A 539 -6.25 -16.90 -20.94
N ILE A 540 -5.15 -16.17 -20.73
CA ILE A 540 -4.66 -15.89 -19.37
C ILE A 540 -5.66 -14.93 -18.72
N THR A 541 -6.16 -15.31 -17.54
CA THR A 541 -6.96 -14.38 -16.73
C THR A 541 -6.05 -13.24 -16.28
N MET A 542 -6.40 -12.01 -16.66
CA MET A 542 -5.62 -10.87 -16.17
C MET A 542 -5.90 -10.72 -14.66
N GLU A 543 -4.87 -10.42 -13.87
CA GLU A 543 -5.06 -9.91 -12.51
C GLU A 543 -5.39 -8.41 -12.58
N PRO A 544 -5.83 -7.76 -11.47
CA PRO A 544 -5.95 -6.31 -11.43
C PRO A 544 -4.67 -5.66 -11.94
N LEU A 545 -4.76 -4.98 -13.09
CA LEU A 545 -3.59 -4.35 -13.73
C LEU A 545 -3.08 -3.21 -12.86
N THR A 546 -3.94 -2.68 -11.99
CA THR A 546 -3.59 -1.75 -10.92
C THR A 546 -2.64 -2.34 -9.87
N MET A 547 -2.72 -3.64 -9.55
CA MET A 547 -1.74 -4.31 -8.67
C MET A 547 -0.41 -4.52 -9.40
N ILE A 548 -0.46 -4.95 -10.67
CA ILE A 548 0.72 -5.07 -11.53
C ILE A 548 1.38 -3.70 -11.68
N SER A 549 0.64 -2.61 -11.88
CA SER A 549 1.24 -1.29 -11.92
C SER A 549 1.75 -0.87 -10.54
N ASN A 550 0.99 -1.01 -9.44
CA ASN A 550 1.37 -0.47 -8.13
C ASN A 550 2.63 -1.13 -7.54
N GLU A 551 2.88 -2.41 -7.80
CA GLU A 551 4.13 -3.09 -7.42
C GLU A 551 5.31 -2.72 -8.35
N LEU A 552 5.04 -2.26 -9.58
CA LEU A 552 6.03 -1.97 -10.62
C LEU A 552 6.26 -0.47 -10.90
N ILE A 553 5.43 0.40 -10.31
CA ILE A 553 5.31 1.84 -10.62
C ILE A 553 6.60 2.61 -10.33
N GLY A 554 7.44 2.11 -9.42
CA GLY A 554 8.71 2.75 -9.08
C GLY A 554 9.78 2.57 -10.16
N SER A 555 10.29 1.35 -10.32
CA SER A 555 11.52 1.09 -11.08
C SER A 555 11.29 0.60 -12.51
N VAL A 556 10.30 -0.26 -12.76
CA VAL A 556 10.04 -0.78 -14.12
C VAL A 556 9.49 0.33 -15.02
N SER A 557 8.59 1.16 -14.50
CA SER A 557 8.03 2.30 -15.25
C SER A 557 9.11 3.29 -15.69
N THR A 558 10.11 3.56 -14.84
CA THR A 558 11.24 4.45 -15.20
C THR A 558 12.13 3.84 -16.29
N ASP A 559 12.39 2.54 -16.23
CA ASP A 559 13.19 1.83 -17.23
C ASP A 559 12.50 1.84 -18.59
N ILE A 560 11.22 1.45 -18.64
CA ILE A 560 10.43 1.43 -19.88
C ILE A 560 10.36 2.85 -20.46
N ASN A 561 10.16 3.87 -19.63
CA ASN A 561 10.16 5.26 -20.10
C ASN A 561 11.52 5.66 -20.69
N ALA A 562 12.63 5.25 -20.09
CA ALA A 562 13.97 5.54 -20.60
C ALA A 562 14.23 4.86 -21.95
N LEU A 563 13.84 3.60 -22.09
CA LEU A 563 13.91 2.87 -23.36
C LEU A 563 13.03 3.54 -24.42
N ALA A 564 11.79 3.89 -24.08
CA ALA A 564 10.86 4.53 -25.00
C ALA A 564 11.32 5.92 -25.45
N ARG A 565 11.94 6.70 -24.57
CA ARG A 565 12.54 7.99 -24.91
C ARG A 565 13.73 7.85 -25.86
N ALA A 566 14.50 6.78 -25.73
CA ALA A 566 15.66 6.52 -26.57
C ALA A 566 15.25 5.94 -27.94
N ASP A 567 14.34 4.97 -27.95
CA ASP A 567 13.84 4.29 -29.15
C ASP A 567 12.44 3.71 -28.88
N PHE A 568 11.41 4.51 -29.12
CA PHE A 568 10.02 4.08 -28.94
C PHE A 568 9.67 2.89 -29.83
N ASP A 569 10.10 2.89 -31.09
CA ASP A 569 9.66 1.90 -32.06
C ASP A 569 10.26 0.52 -31.73
N ARG A 570 11.53 0.46 -31.30
CA ARG A 570 12.14 -0.79 -30.82
C ARG A 570 11.62 -1.23 -29.47
N THR A 571 11.29 -0.30 -28.57
CA THR A 571 10.65 -0.63 -27.28
C THR A 571 9.25 -1.20 -27.49
N LYS A 572 8.47 -0.63 -28.41
CA LYS A 572 7.19 -1.18 -28.83
C LYS A 572 7.36 -2.54 -29.51
N ALA A 573 8.35 -2.71 -30.39
CA ALA A 573 8.64 -3.99 -31.03
C ALA A 573 9.00 -5.08 -30.02
N LEU A 574 9.69 -4.74 -28.92
CA LEU A 574 9.94 -5.66 -27.82
C LEU A 574 8.64 -6.10 -27.12
N ALA A 575 7.71 -5.18 -26.87
CA ALA A 575 6.38 -5.52 -26.36
C ALA A 575 5.60 -6.39 -27.35
N ASP A 576 5.67 -6.08 -28.65
CA ASP A 576 5.00 -6.83 -29.72
C ASP A 576 5.54 -8.26 -29.88
N ARG A 577 6.75 -8.53 -29.38
CA ARG A 577 7.42 -9.83 -29.43
C ARG A 577 6.79 -10.88 -28.50
N PHE A 578 5.95 -10.48 -27.55
CA PHE A 578 5.17 -11.44 -26.77
C PHE A 578 4.16 -12.18 -27.65
N LEU A 579 4.12 -13.51 -27.55
CA LEU A 579 3.29 -14.36 -28.42
C LEU A 579 1.82 -14.42 -27.96
N ARG A 580 1.59 -14.35 -26.65
CA ARG A 580 0.25 -14.32 -26.05
C ARG A 580 -0.31 -12.90 -26.11
N ASP A 581 -1.51 -12.74 -26.66
CA ASP A 581 -2.10 -11.42 -26.90
C ASP A 581 -2.35 -10.67 -25.58
N GLU A 582 -2.68 -11.37 -24.49
CA GLU A 582 -2.89 -10.78 -23.16
C GLU A 582 -1.61 -10.12 -22.64
N ILE A 583 -0.48 -10.83 -22.76
CA ILE A 583 0.82 -10.34 -22.29
C ILE A 583 1.32 -9.20 -23.18
N ARG A 584 1.09 -9.29 -24.50
CA ARG A 584 1.40 -8.22 -25.45
C ARG A 584 0.64 -6.94 -25.10
N ILE A 585 -0.66 -7.05 -24.81
CA ILE A 585 -1.51 -5.90 -24.43
C ILE A 585 -1.05 -5.30 -23.09
N ILE A 586 -0.73 -6.12 -22.09
CA ILE A 586 -0.18 -5.63 -20.81
C ILE A 586 1.14 -4.87 -21.04
N ALA A 587 2.06 -5.41 -21.84
CA ALA A 587 3.33 -4.76 -22.14
C ALA A 587 3.14 -3.41 -22.85
N ARG A 588 2.20 -3.31 -23.80
CA ARG A 588 1.85 -2.06 -24.48
C ARG A 588 1.18 -1.06 -23.54
N LEU A 589 0.30 -1.51 -22.65
CA LEU A 589 -0.31 -0.66 -21.61
C LEU A 589 0.76 -0.07 -20.70
N LEU A 590 1.71 -0.88 -20.21
CA LEU A 590 2.81 -0.42 -19.37
C LEU A 590 3.71 0.57 -20.11
N LEU A 591 3.99 0.34 -21.40
CA LEU A 591 4.71 1.28 -22.25
C LEU A 591 3.98 2.63 -22.35
N ALA A 592 2.70 2.62 -22.71
CA ALA A 592 1.92 3.83 -22.81
C ALA A 592 1.80 4.56 -21.46
N GLN A 593 1.54 3.82 -20.37
CA GLN A 593 1.47 4.35 -19.02
C GLN A 593 2.78 5.00 -18.59
N SER A 594 3.93 4.39 -18.88
CA SER A 594 5.25 4.93 -18.53
C SER A 594 5.50 6.31 -19.17
N ILE A 595 4.89 6.59 -20.32
CA ILE A 595 5.02 7.86 -21.06
C ILE A 595 3.96 8.88 -20.62
N LEU A 596 2.73 8.42 -20.37
CA LEU A 596 1.56 9.28 -20.17
C LEU A 596 1.26 9.56 -18.70
N SER A 597 1.69 8.73 -17.76
CA SER A 597 1.48 9.01 -16.34
C SER A 597 2.26 10.27 -15.91
N PRO A 598 1.65 11.14 -15.09
CA PRO A 598 2.37 12.27 -14.54
C PRO A 598 3.54 11.73 -13.71
N GLN A 599 4.77 12.09 -14.07
CA GLN A 599 5.93 11.79 -13.23
C GLN A 599 5.65 12.39 -11.86
N THR A 600 5.47 11.56 -10.85
CA THR A 600 5.12 11.99 -9.50
C THR A 600 6.24 12.87 -8.95
N VAL A 601 6.14 14.18 -9.15
CA VAL A 601 6.78 15.13 -8.24
C VAL A 601 5.99 14.96 -6.96
N ILE A 602 6.55 14.23 -6.00
CA ILE A 602 5.97 14.04 -4.67
C ILE A 602 5.54 15.43 -4.18
N PRO A 603 4.24 15.73 -4.04
CA PRO A 603 3.82 17.01 -3.51
C PRO A 603 4.39 17.11 -2.11
N LYS A 604 5.06 18.23 -1.80
CA LYS A 604 5.49 18.57 -0.44
C LYS A 604 4.26 18.41 0.46
N ARG A 605 4.21 17.35 1.27
CA ARG A 605 3.33 17.36 2.44
C ARG A 605 3.77 18.56 3.26
N VAL A 606 2.89 19.54 3.37
CA VAL A 606 3.01 20.60 4.37
C VAL A 606 3.14 19.87 5.70
N SER A 607 4.32 20.00 6.29
CA SER A 607 4.67 19.44 7.59
C SER A 607 3.81 20.13 8.64
N VAL A 608 2.72 19.48 9.06
CA VAL A 608 2.14 19.73 10.38
C VAL A 608 3.03 19.01 11.38
N ILE A 609 3.67 19.81 12.22
CA ILE A 609 4.58 19.35 13.28
C ILE A 609 3.76 18.55 14.30
N SER A 610 4.05 17.26 14.44
CA SER A 610 3.77 16.52 15.67
C SER A 610 4.92 15.57 15.93
N GLY A 611 5.73 15.89 16.93
CA GLY A 611 6.81 15.03 17.38
C GLY A 611 6.27 13.81 18.12
N SER A 612 6.73 12.63 17.72
CA SER A 612 6.90 11.51 18.64
C SER A 612 7.95 10.56 18.09
N SER A 613 8.92 10.29 18.95
CA SER A 613 10.08 9.42 18.79
C SER A 613 9.68 7.96 18.54
N SER A 614 10.33 7.35 17.55
CA SER A 614 10.18 5.95 17.17
C SER A 614 10.69 4.99 18.24
N THR A 615 9.84 4.03 18.63
CA THR A 615 10.27 2.74 19.21
C THR A 615 9.78 1.63 18.28
N MET A 616 10.72 0.77 17.88
CA MET A 616 10.54 -0.30 16.91
C MET A 616 10.13 -1.57 17.67
N SER A 617 8.85 -1.96 17.57
CA SER A 617 8.34 -3.21 18.13
C SER A 617 8.56 -4.36 17.14
N ILE A 618 9.35 -5.33 17.56
CA ILE A 618 9.53 -6.63 16.89
C ILE A 618 8.33 -7.49 17.26
N ASN A 619 7.53 -7.89 16.27
CA ASN A 619 6.48 -8.89 16.43
C ASN A 619 7.09 -10.30 16.29
N THR A 620 7.13 -11.03 17.39
CA THR A 620 7.24 -12.48 17.44
C THR A 620 5.89 -13.05 17.85
N GLU A 621 5.45 -14.11 17.17
CA GLU A 621 4.80 -15.33 17.70
C GLU A 621 3.85 -15.95 16.66
N PRO A 622 3.54 -17.25 16.75
CA PRO A 622 4.42 -18.40 17.04
C PRO A 622 4.56 -19.36 15.85
#